data_AF-A0A1R3H326-F1
#
_entry.id   AF-A0A1R3H326-F1
#
_cell.length_a   1.000
_cell.length_b   1.000
_cell.length_c   1.000
_cell.angle_alpha   90.00
_cell.angle_beta   90.00
_cell.angle_gamma   90.00
#
_symmetry.space_group_name_H-M   'P 1'
#
loop_
_entity.id
_entity.type
_entity.pdbx_description
1 polymer ?
#
loop_
_entity_poly.entity_id
_entity_poly.type
_entity_poly.pdbx_seq_one_letter_code
_entity_poly.pdbx_strand_id
1 'polypeptide(L)'
;MRESTGEWFVSSRGSGGMLNQLRHQICTSTGASNGQIMDRVIGLVKKYDKVDVSKVTETADFQKDLSLDSLDRVELVMAIEEEFSIEIPDEKADKLTCCADVAKYIASGSGSSITKS
;
A
#
# COMPACT_ATOMS: atom_id res chain seq x y z
N MET A 1 -4.25 36.26 36.07
CA MET A 1 -3.43 36.54 34.86
C MET A 1 -2.21 35.61 34.87
N ARG A 2 -2.10 34.71 33.86
CA ARG A 2 -0.87 34.36 33.10
C ARG A 2 0.31 33.72 33.89
N GLU A 3 0.89 32.54 33.64
CA GLU A 3 0.91 31.49 32.60
C GLU A 3 1.24 30.15 33.30
N SER A 4 0.56 29.06 32.93
CA SER A 4 0.66 27.72 33.54
C SER A 4 1.68 26.80 32.83
N THR A 5 2.51 26.13 33.65
CA THR A 5 2.98 24.71 33.55
C THR A 5 3.63 24.21 32.24
N GLY A 6 4.81 23.58 32.21
CA GLY A 6 5.68 23.14 33.29
C GLY A 6 6.99 22.56 32.76
N GLU A 7 8.08 22.93 33.42
CA GLU A 7 9.41 22.34 33.31
C GLU A 7 9.66 21.67 34.67
N TRP A 8 9.52 20.35 34.72
CA TRP A 8 9.91 19.54 35.86
C TRP A 8 10.22 18.12 35.39
N PHE A 9 11.27 17.55 35.98
CA PHE A 9 11.66 16.13 35.96
C PHE A 9 12.31 15.60 34.68
N VAL A 10 13.47 14.96 34.70
CA VAL A 10 14.42 14.63 35.78
C VAL A 10 15.72 14.20 35.11
N SER A 11 16.84 14.73 35.62
CA SER A 11 18.15 14.13 35.43
C SER A 11 18.18 12.75 36.06
N SER A 12 18.44 11.71 35.27
CA SER A 12 19.18 10.56 35.79
C SER A 12 20.23 10.13 34.78
N ARG A 13 21.49 10.40 35.14
CA ARG A 13 22.70 9.95 34.48
C ARG A 13 22.67 8.42 34.40
N GLY A 14 22.56 7.88 33.20
CA GLY A 14 22.87 6.49 32.87
C GLY A 14 24.02 6.46 31.86
N SER A 15 25.08 5.76 32.24
CA SER A 15 26.35 5.59 31.52
C SER A 15 26.23 5.20 30.04
N GLY A 16 27.16 5.74 29.25
CA GLY A 16 28.00 4.99 28.32
C GLY A 16 27.33 4.24 27.16
N GLY A 17 27.53 4.74 25.94
CA GLY A 17 27.21 3.97 24.74
C GLY A 17 27.33 4.81 23.47
N MET A 18 28.52 4.81 22.89
CA MET A 18 28.85 5.43 21.61
C MET A 18 28.16 4.68 20.47
N LEU A 19 26.99 5.09 19.99
CA LEU A 19 26.46 4.69 18.67
C LEU A 19 25.62 5.85 18.13
N ASN A 20 26.27 6.82 17.48
CA ASN A 20 26.32 6.89 16.02
C ASN A 20 24.93 6.98 15.39
N GLN A 21 24.56 8.23 15.06
CA GLN A 21 24.11 8.60 13.73
C GLN A 21 23.08 7.67 13.06
N LEU A 22 21.81 8.02 13.17
CA LEU A 22 20.94 7.92 12.00
C LEU A 22 19.90 9.04 11.97
N ARG A 23 20.40 10.21 11.59
CA ARG A 23 19.58 11.22 10.91
C ARG A 23 19.47 10.77 9.46
N HIS A 24 18.28 10.90 8.88
CA HIS A 24 17.99 10.83 7.43
C HIS A 24 18.02 9.45 6.75
N GLN A 25 16.83 8.91 6.48
CA GLN A 25 16.28 8.66 5.12
C GLN A 25 15.34 7.45 5.15
N ILE A 26 14.05 7.74 5.22
CA ILE A 26 13.09 7.03 4.37
C ILE A 26 12.32 8.10 3.58
N CYS A 27 13.07 8.92 2.85
CA CYS A 27 12.62 9.22 1.50
C CYS A 27 12.89 7.96 0.68
N THR A 28 11.93 7.02 0.67
CA THR A 28 11.86 6.06 -0.42
C THR A 28 11.28 6.79 -1.62
N SER A 29 12.04 7.75 -2.14
CA SER A 29 11.85 8.31 -3.47
C SER A 29 12.31 7.22 -4.44
N THR A 30 11.45 6.28 -4.74
CA THR A 30 11.64 5.35 -5.86
C THR A 30 10.33 5.39 -6.61
N GLY A 31 10.37 6.01 -7.79
CA GLY A 31 9.25 5.96 -8.73
C GLY A 31 8.82 4.51 -8.87
N ALA A 32 7.55 4.26 -8.59
CA ALA A 32 6.98 2.92 -8.58
C ALA A 32 7.20 2.29 -9.96
N SER A 33 8.21 1.44 -10.06
CA SER A 33 8.48 0.65 -11.26
C SER A 33 7.36 -0.38 -11.39
N ASN A 34 6.93 -0.73 -12.61
CA ASN A 34 5.86 -1.71 -12.85
C ASN A 34 5.96 -2.96 -11.94
N GLY A 35 7.18 -3.49 -11.76
CA GLY A 35 7.41 -4.64 -10.89
C GLY A 35 7.15 -4.40 -9.40
N GLN A 36 7.34 -3.19 -8.88
CA GLN A 36 7.02 -2.85 -7.49
C GLN A 36 5.51 -2.72 -7.27
N ILE A 37 4.81 -2.12 -8.23
CA ILE A 37 3.34 -2.02 -8.19
C ILE A 37 2.73 -3.41 -8.19
N MET A 38 3.24 -4.27 -9.06
CA MET A 38 2.81 -5.66 -9.15
C MET A 38 3.06 -6.45 -7.87
N ASP A 39 4.26 -6.35 -7.27
CA ASP A 39 4.58 -7.01 -6.01
C ASP A 39 3.66 -6.55 -4.86
N ARG A 40 3.36 -5.25 -4.82
CA ARG A 40 2.41 -4.65 -3.87
C ARG A 40 0.98 -5.16 -4.05
N VAL A 41 0.46 -5.18 -5.28
CA VAL A 41 -0.86 -5.73 -5.61
C VAL A 41 -0.94 -7.21 -5.23
N ILE A 42 0.07 -8.00 -5.61
CA ILE A 42 0.15 -9.42 -5.24
C ILE A 42 0.20 -9.58 -3.71
N GLY A 43 0.95 -8.72 -3.02
CA GLY A 43 1.03 -8.70 -1.56
C GLY A 43 -0.31 -8.41 -0.89
N LEU A 44 -1.08 -7.46 -1.42
CA LEU A 44 -2.44 -7.16 -0.93
C LEU A 44 -3.39 -8.35 -1.14
N VAL A 45 -3.37 -8.93 -2.34
CA VAL A 45 -4.19 -10.10 -2.67
C VAL A 45 -3.81 -11.28 -1.77
N LYS A 46 -2.52 -11.54 -1.54
CA LYS A 46 -2.06 -12.61 -0.62
C LYS A 46 -2.46 -12.40 0.84
N LYS A 47 -2.76 -11.16 1.25
CA LYS A 47 -3.24 -10.84 2.61
C LYS A 47 -4.74 -11.03 2.77
N TYR A 48 -5.47 -11.19 1.68
CA TYR A 48 -6.86 -11.60 1.73
C TYR A 48 -6.95 -13.07 2.15
N ASP A 49 -7.56 -13.34 3.30
CA ASP A 49 -7.75 -14.71 3.82
C ASP A 49 -8.65 -15.57 2.90
N LYS A 50 -9.44 -14.91 2.04
CA LYS A 50 -10.35 -15.55 1.09
C LYS A 50 -9.65 -16.09 -0.17
N VAL A 51 -8.36 -15.85 -0.36
CA VAL A 51 -7.61 -16.35 -1.52
C VAL A 51 -6.46 -17.25 -1.13
N ASP A 52 -6.25 -18.29 -1.92
CA ASP A 52 -5.10 -19.19 -1.76
C ASP A 52 -3.82 -18.53 -2.28
N VAL A 53 -2.88 -18.24 -1.38
CA VAL A 53 -1.55 -17.69 -1.69
C VAL A 53 -0.79 -18.46 -2.78
N SER A 54 -1.05 -19.76 -2.88
CA SER A 54 -0.45 -20.67 -3.88
C SER A 54 -1.07 -20.53 -5.27
N LYS A 55 -2.30 -20.01 -5.37
CA LYS A 55 -3.01 -19.75 -6.63
C LYS A 55 -2.88 -18.29 -7.07
N VAL A 56 -2.53 -17.39 -6.15
CA VAL A 56 -2.26 -15.98 -6.49
C VAL A 56 -1.05 -15.90 -7.41
N THR A 57 -1.33 -15.77 -8.70
CA THR A 57 -0.34 -15.49 -9.75
C THR A 57 -0.64 -14.13 -10.37
N GLU A 58 0.36 -13.58 -11.04
CA GLU A 58 0.23 -12.34 -11.79
C GLU A 58 -0.87 -12.36 -12.85
N THR A 59 -1.10 -13.51 -13.46
CA THR A 59 -2.14 -13.75 -14.47
C THR A 59 -3.38 -14.46 -13.90
N ALA A 60 -3.44 -14.67 -12.58
CA ALA A 60 -4.58 -15.33 -11.96
C ALA A 60 -5.82 -14.45 -12.08
N ASP A 61 -6.92 -15.06 -12.52
CA ASP A 61 -8.20 -14.38 -12.64
C ASP A 61 -8.90 -14.38 -11.28
N PHE A 62 -9.26 -13.19 -10.79
CA PHE A 62 -9.90 -13.01 -9.49
C PHE A 62 -11.20 -13.81 -9.36
N GLN A 63 -11.97 -13.94 -10.45
CA GLN A 63 -13.23 -14.67 -10.45
C GLN A 63 -13.06 -16.14 -10.78
N LYS A 64 -12.23 -16.51 -11.78
CA LYS A 64 -12.13 -17.90 -12.25
C LYS A 64 -11.11 -18.74 -11.49
N ASP A 65 -9.99 -18.16 -11.08
CA ASP A 65 -8.88 -18.89 -10.46
C ASP A 65 -8.92 -18.80 -8.94
N LEU A 66 -9.15 -17.58 -8.44
CA LEU A 66 -9.28 -17.28 -7.01
C LEU A 66 -10.72 -17.44 -6.50
N SER A 67 -11.69 -17.61 -7.41
CA SER A 67 -13.10 -17.83 -7.09
C SER A 67 -13.69 -16.77 -6.14
N LEU A 68 -13.23 -15.52 -6.27
CA LEU A 68 -13.74 -14.40 -5.49
C LEU A 68 -15.16 -14.05 -5.93
N ASP A 69 -16.03 -13.83 -4.94
CA ASP A 69 -17.39 -13.37 -5.19
C ASP A 69 -17.41 -11.90 -5.63
N SER A 70 -18.52 -11.47 -6.21
CA SER A 70 -18.75 -10.07 -6.60
C SER A 70 -18.47 -9.09 -5.46
N LEU A 71 -18.82 -9.45 -4.22
CA LEU A 71 -18.60 -8.64 -3.03
C LEU A 71 -17.13 -8.58 -2.62
N ASP A 72 -16.41 -9.70 -2.73
CA ASP A 72 -14.98 -9.79 -2.40
C ASP A 72 -14.11 -8.97 -3.34
N ARG A 73 -14.47 -8.91 -4.62
CA ARG A 73 -13.76 -8.08 -5.60
C ARG A 73 -13.88 -6.60 -5.29
N VAL A 74 -15.07 -6.14 -4.85
CA VAL A 74 -15.29 -4.74 -4.47
C VAL A 74 -14.43 -4.36 -3.27
N GLU A 75 -14.32 -5.25 -2.29
CA GLU A 75 -13.48 -5.03 -1.10
C GLU A 75 -11.98 -5.04 -1.44
N LEU A 76 -11.54 -5.95 -2.32
CA LEU A 76 -10.17 -6.02 -2.81
C LEU A 76 -9.79 -4.78 -3.64
N VAL A 77 -10.68 -4.32 -4.52
CA VAL A 77 -10.46 -3.12 -5.32
C VAL A 77 -10.35 -1.89 -4.42
N MET A 78 -11.23 -1.72 -3.43
CA MET A 78 -11.12 -0.62 -2.46
C MET A 78 -9.80 -0.64 -1.68
N ALA A 79 -9.32 -1.83 -1.27
CA ALA A 79 -8.02 -1.94 -0.60
C ALA A 79 -6.84 -1.53 -1.48
N ILE A 80 -6.93 -1.82 -2.79
CA ILE A 80 -5.92 -1.41 -3.79
C ILE A 80 -6.02 0.10 -4.06
N GLU A 81 -7.23 0.64 -4.18
CA GLU A 81 -7.48 2.07 -4.33
C GLU A 81 -6.90 2.88 -3.17
N GLU A 82 -7.12 2.44 -1.92
CA GLU A 82 -6.57 3.08 -0.74
C GLU A 82 -5.04 2.98 -0.64
N GLU A 83 -4.45 1.83 -1.01
CA GLU A 83 -2.99 1.65 -0.92
C GLU A 83 -2.25 2.56 -1.90
N PHE A 84 -2.71 2.59 -3.15
CA PHE A 84 -2.09 3.39 -4.20
C PHE A 84 -2.65 4.81 -4.30
N SER A 85 -3.66 5.14 -3.49
CA SER A 85 -4.40 6.41 -3.51
C SER A 85 -4.91 6.76 -4.91
N ILE A 86 -5.54 5.78 -5.57
CA ILE A 86 -6.13 5.91 -6.92
C ILE A 86 -7.65 5.70 -6.90
N GLU A 87 -8.32 6.04 -7.99
CA GLU A 87 -9.75 5.78 -8.21
C GLU A 87 -9.90 4.87 -9.44
N ILE A 88 -10.45 3.68 -9.25
CA ILE A 88 -10.76 2.71 -10.29
C ILE A 88 -12.28 2.69 -10.45
N PRO A 89 -12.85 3.31 -11.50
CA PRO A 89 -14.28 3.25 -11.73
C PRO A 89 -14.72 1.80 -11.98
N ASP A 90 -15.94 1.45 -11.58
CA ASP A 90 -16.50 0.09 -11.69
C ASP A 90 -16.41 -0.47 -13.13
N GLU A 91 -16.64 0.37 -14.14
CA GLU A 91 -16.49 0.03 -15.57
C GLU A 91 -15.07 -0.41 -15.97
N LYS A 92 -14.06 0.05 -15.23
CA LYS A 92 -12.67 -0.38 -15.39
C LYS A 92 -12.39 -1.58 -14.49
N ALA A 93 -12.82 -1.56 -13.24
CA ALA A 93 -12.65 -2.66 -12.30
C ALA A 93 -13.19 -4.00 -12.85
N ASP A 94 -14.34 -3.99 -13.54
CA ASP A 94 -14.90 -5.18 -14.20
C ASP A 94 -13.99 -5.74 -15.31
N LYS A 95 -13.20 -4.86 -15.96
CA LYS A 95 -12.20 -5.25 -16.98
C LYS A 95 -10.87 -5.68 -16.38
N LEU A 96 -10.60 -5.36 -15.12
CA LEU A 96 -9.37 -5.72 -14.42
C LEU A 96 -9.55 -7.08 -13.73
N THR A 97 -9.46 -8.15 -14.52
CA THR A 97 -9.72 -9.49 -13.99
C THR A 97 -8.50 -10.15 -13.35
N CYS A 98 -7.29 -9.63 -13.54
CA CYS A 98 -6.06 -10.17 -12.95
C CYS A 98 -5.12 -9.11 -12.35
N CYS A 99 -4.17 -9.56 -11.51
CA CYS A 99 -3.21 -8.68 -10.84
C CYS A 99 -2.34 -7.89 -11.84
N ALA A 100 -1.97 -8.50 -12.97
CA ALA A 100 -1.18 -7.85 -14.01
C ALA A 100 -1.93 -6.68 -14.66
N ASP A 101 -3.24 -6.82 -14.90
CA ASP A 101 -4.07 -5.74 -15.45
C ASP A 101 -4.17 -4.58 -14.46
N VAL A 102 -4.43 -4.89 -13.18
CA VAL A 102 -4.48 -3.87 -12.11
C VAL A 102 -3.14 -3.15 -11.99
N ALA A 103 -2.04 -3.89 -11.91
CA ALA A 103 -0.71 -3.30 -11.80
C ALA A 103 -0.36 -2.44 -13.01
N LYS A 104 -0.74 -2.87 -14.22
CA LYS A 104 -0.58 -2.11 -15.45
C LYS A 104 -1.46 -0.86 -15.48
N TYR A 105 -2.69 -0.94 -14.95
CA TYR A 105 -3.58 0.21 -14.84
C TYR A 105 -2.97 1.29 -13.93
N ILE A 106 -2.50 0.87 -12.75
CA ILE A 106 -1.82 1.76 -11.79
C ILE A 106 -0.55 2.35 -12.42
N ALA A 107 0.27 1.51 -13.08
CA ALA A 107 1.53 1.94 -13.69
C ALA A 107 1.36 2.85 -14.90
N SER A 108 0.26 2.71 -15.66
CA SER A 108 -0.04 3.52 -16.83
C SER A 108 -0.45 4.95 -16.50
N GLY A 109 -0.66 5.30 -15.22
CA GLY A 109 -0.78 6.70 -14.82
C GLY A 109 -2.19 7.29 -14.83
N SER A 110 -3.19 6.53 -14.36
CA SER A 110 -4.40 7.17 -13.81
C SER A 110 -4.19 7.71 -12.38
N GLY A 111 -3.06 7.38 -11.73
CA GLY A 111 -2.65 7.92 -10.42
C GLY A 111 -2.01 9.31 -10.45
N SER A 112 -2.42 10.18 -11.36
CA SER A 112 -1.92 11.57 -11.44
C SER A 112 -2.68 12.47 -10.47
N SER A 113 -2.54 12.27 -9.15
CA SER A 113 -2.90 13.27 -8.13
C SER A 113 -2.39 12.87 -6.74
N ILE A 114 -1.11 13.09 -6.45
CA ILE A 114 -0.75 13.50 -5.09
C ILE A 114 0.01 14.82 -5.15
N THR A 115 -0.79 15.88 -5.25
CA THR A 115 -0.51 17.15 -4.60
C THR A 115 -0.62 16.92 -3.10
N LYS A 116 0.47 16.97 -2.35
CA LYS A 116 0.41 17.21 -0.91
C LYS A 116 1.28 18.42 -0.59
N SER A 117 0.59 19.41 -0.02
CA SER A 117 0.93 20.79 0.34
C SER A 117 2.35 21.07 0.81
#